data_AF-A0A4S4CKE0-F1
#
_entry.id   AF-A0A4S4CKE0-F1
#
_cell.length_a   1.000
_cell.length_b   1.000
_cell.length_c   1.000
_cell.angle_alpha   90.00
_cell.angle_beta   90.00
_cell.angle_gamma   90.00
#
_symmetry.space_group_name_H-M   'P 1'
#
loop_
_entity.id
_entity.type
_entity.pdbx_description
1 polymer ?
#
loop_
_entity_poly.entity_id
_entity_poly.type
_entity_poly.pdbx_seq_one_letter_code
_entity_poly.pdbx_strand_id
1 'polypeptide(L)'
;MSSTDPPTRGRAAVRLLQGYVWHPEEADVDLEHFLPRELDLPAQTAADQEGAHVLWDQVQPPFAFFENGEPTASQTFYQFTVLRVYDERPSNDALHGDATAASEALSPLLDGTPDGVGWQLWEDLREL
;
A
#
# COMPACT_ATOMS: atom_id res chain seq x y z
N MET A 1 3.24 -45.23 15.53
CA MET A 1 2.87 -44.62 14.24
C MET A 1 2.67 -43.14 14.54
N SER A 2 3.71 -42.32 14.30
CA SER A 2 3.61 -40.87 14.51
C SER A 2 2.87 -40.29 13.32
N SER A 3 1.71 -39.71 13.58
CA SER A 3 0.96 -38.94 12.59
C SER A 3 1.73 -37.66 12.32
N THR A 4 2.54 -37.65 11.26
CA THR A 4 3.01 -36.41 10.64
C THR A 4 1.81 -35.84 9.88
N ASP A 5 1.10 -34.91 10.52
CA ASP A 5 0.18 -34.03 9.81
C ASP A 5 0.99 -33.26 8.76
N PRO A 6 0.63 -33.26 7.46
CA PRO A 6 1.29 -32.38 6.51
C PRO A 6 1.08 -30.92 6.97
N PRO A 7 2.09 -30.03 6.86
CA PRO A 7 1.85 -28.62 7.08
C PRO A 7 0.73 -28.22 6.12
N THR A 8 -0.36 -27.70 6.66
CA THR A 8 -1.40 -27.03 5.88
C THR A 8 -0.66 -26.02 5.01
N ARG A 9 -0.57 -26.28 3.69
CA ARG A 9 -0.09 -25.28 2.71
C ARG A 9 -1.13 -24.17 2.70
N GLY A 10 -1.04 -23.32 3.71
CA GLY A 10 -2.00 -22.29 4.01
C GLY A 10 -1.60 -21.06 3.23
N ARG A 11 -2.48 -20.64 2.32
CA ARG A 11 -2.35 -19.35 1.66
C ARG A 11 -2.07 -18.27 2.72
N ALA A 12 -1.03 -17.47 2.49
CA ALA A 12 -0.62 -16.38 3.36
C ALA A 12 -1.07 -15.06 2.73
N ALA A 13 -2.03 -14.39 3.36
CA ALA A 13 -2.36 -13.01 3.00
C ALA A 13 -1.40 -12.06 3.71
N VAL A 14 -0.62 -11.29 2.96
CA VAL A 14 0.37 -10.36 3.49
C VAL A 14 -0.03 -8.94 3.11
N ARG A 15 0.04 -8.04 4.10
CA ARG A 15 -0.16 -6.60 3.93
C ARG A 15 1.20 -5.94 3.72
N LEU A 16 1.41 -5.43 2.51
CA LEU A 16 2.55 -4.63 2.12
C LEU A 16 2.20 -3.17 2.37
N LEU A 17 2.75 -2.60 3.43
CA LEU A 17 2.63 -1.17 3.70
C LEU A 17 3.29 -0.41 2.54
N GLN A 18 2.57 0.52 1.89
CA GLN A 18 3.10 1.36 0.81
C GLN A 18 3.38 2.81 1.22
N GLY A 19 2.51 3.45 2.00
CA GLY A 19 2.78 4.80 2.51
C GLY A 19 1.56 5.51 3.05
N TYR A 20 1.51 6.83 2.86
CA TYR A 20 0.38 7.69 3.23
C TYR A 20 -0.06 8.57 2.05
N VAL A 21 -1.36 8.85 2.00
CA VAL A 21 -1.94 9.94 1.17
C VAL A 21 -2.75 10.83 2.08
N TRP A 22 -2.84 12.11 1.73
CA TRP A 22 -3.66 13.07 2.43
C TRP A 22 -4.23 14.11 1.48
N HIS A 23 -5.33 14.73 1.89
CA HIS A 23 -5.93 15.86 1.20
C HIS A 23 -6.62 16.78 2.21
N PRO A 24 -6.92 18.04 1.85
CA PRO A 24 -7.64 18.95 2.72
C PRO A 24 -9.01 18.36 3.11
N GLU A 25 -9.39 18.47 4.38
CA GLU A 25 -10.67 17.92 4.88
C GLU A 25 -11.88 18.53 4.16
N GLU A 26 -11.78 19.80 3.76
CA GLU A 26 -12.83 20.52 3.06
C GLU A 26 -12.89 20.19 1.55
N ALA A 27 -11.91 19.45 1.02
CA ALA A 27 -11.88 19.07 -0.39
C ALA A 27 -12.74 17.81 -0.62
N ASP A 28 -13.61 17.86 -1.64
CA ASP A 28 -14.42 16.72 -2.08
C ASP A 28 -13.57 15.76 -2.93
N VAL A 29 -12.59 15.12 -2.31
CA VAL A 29 -11.69 14.15 -2.93
C VAL A 29 -12.19 12.75 -2.62
N ASP A 30 -12.59 12.03 -3.67
CA ASP A 30 -12.90 10.62 -3.58
C ASP A 30 -11.78 9.79 -4.23
N LEU A 31 -10.94 9.20 -3.39
CA LEU A 31 -9.80 8.37 -3.82
C LEU A 31 -10.23 7.18 -4.68
N GLU A 32 -11.46 6.68 -4.56
CA GLU A 32 -11.98 5.57 -5.37
C GLU A 32 -12.06 5.93 -6.87
N HIS A 33 -12.18 7.20 -7.20
CA HIS A 33 -12.19 7.65 -8.60
C HIS A 33 -10.79 7.71 -9.22
N PHE A 34 -9.74 7.78 -8.42
CA PHE A 34 -8.36 7.95 -8.89
C PHE A 34 -7.53 6.68 -8.75
N LEU A 35 -7.85 5.86 -7.75
CA LEU A 35 -7.03 4.73 -7.36
C LEU A 35 -7.81 3.43 -7.55
N PRO A 36 -7.24 2.44 -8.27
CA PRO A 36 -7.90 1.17 -8.48
C PRO A 36 -7.91 0.36 -7.18
N ARG A 37 -8.95 -0.45 -7.00
CA ARG A 37 -9.04 -1.41 -5.88
C ARG A 37 -8.13 -2.61 -6.05
N GLU A 38 -7.66 -2.84 -7.28
CA GLU A 38 -6.78 -3.94 -7.65
C GLU A 38 -5.60 -3.40 -8.46
N LEU A 39 -4.42 -3.94 -8.18
CA LEU A 39 -3.17 -3.58 -8.79
C LEU A 39 -2.60 -4.83 -9.47
N ASP A 40 -2.24 -4.69 -10.74
CA ASP A 40 -1.58 -5.76 -11.48
C ASP A 40 -0.11 -5.77 -11.09
N LEU A 41 0.28 -6.78 -10.32
CA LEU A 41 1.65 -7.00 -9.89
C LEU A 41 2.24 -8.23 -10.58
N PRO A 42 3.55 -8.25 -10.84
CA PRO A 42 4.20 -9.42 -11.42
C PRO A 42 3.93 -10.68 -10.60
N ALA A 43 3.14 -11.60 -11.15
CA ALA A 43 2.85 -12.88 -10.53
C ALA A 43 4.09 -13.77 -10.56
N GLN A 44 4.56 -14.22 -9.38
CA GLN A 44 5.68 -15.16 -9.27
C GLN A 44 5.16 -16.60 -9.24
N THR A 45 3.92 -16.81 -8.76
CA THR A 45 3.27 -18.12 -8.65
C THR A 45 1.84 -18.11 -9.23
N ALA A 46 1.22 -19.29 -9.33
CA ALA A 46 -0.18 -19.39 -9.76
C ALA A 46 -1.17 -18.81 -8.74
N ALA A 47 -0.85 -18.81 -7.45
CA ALA A 47 -1.66 -18.12 -6.44
C ALA A 47 -1.52 -16.60 -6.49
N ASP A 48 -0.37 -16.11 -6.95
CA ASP A 48 -0.14 -14.68 -7.17
C ASP A 48 -0.91 -14.13 -8.37
N GLN A 49 -1.59 -14.98 -9.16
CA GLN A 49 -2.48 -14.53 -10.24
C GLN A 49 -3.75 -13.87 -9.72
N GLU A 50 -4.10 -14.10 -8.44
CA GLU A 50 -5.13 -13.33 -7.76
C GLU A 50 -4.53 -11.93 -7.53
N GLY A 51 -5.02 -10.93 -8.27
CA GLY A 51 -4.47 -9.56 -8.29
C GLY A 51 -4.34 -8.95 -6.90
N ALA A 52 -3.39 -8.02 -6.73
CA ALA A 52 -3.14 -7.43 -5.42
C ALA A 52 -4.20 -6.37 -5.10
N HIS A 53 -4.77 -6.38 -3.90
CA HIS A 53 -5.80 -5.42 -3.52
C HIS A 53 -5.19 -4.17 -2.88
N VAL A 54 -5.58 -3.01 -3.36
CA VAL A 54 -5.16 -1.72 -2.80
C VAL A 54 -6.18 -1.30 -1.74
N LEU A 55 -5.67 -1.00 -0.54
CA LEU A 55 -6.43 -0.58 0.62
C LEU A 55 -5.92 0.79 1.08
N TRP A 56 -6.85 1.65 1.46
CA TRP A 56 -6.57 2.95 2.06
C TRP A 56 -7.47 3.17 3.26
N ASP A 57 -6.89 3.03 4.43
CA ASP A 57 -7.60 3.17 5.68
C ASP A 57 -7.38 4.57 6.23
N GLN A 58 -8.44 5.29 6.58
CA GLN A 58 -8.30 6.60 7.21
C GLN A 58 -7.62 6.45 8.58
N VAL A 59 -6.59 7.26 8.81
CA VAL A 59 -5.78 7.23 10.04
C VAL A 59 -5.61 8.63 10.62
N GLN A 60 -5.17 8.69 11.88
CA GLN A 60 -4.71 9.95 12.45
C GLN A 60 -3.39 10.36 11.79
N PRO A 61 -3.15 11.66 11.56
CA PRO A 61 -1.89 12.13 10.98
C PRO A 61 -0.68 11.61 11.78
N PRO A 62 0.33 11.01 11.11
CA PRO A 62 1.49 10.45 11.80
C PRO A 62 2.42 11.52 12.40
N PHE A 63 2.24 12.78 11.99
CA PHE A 63 2.96 13.95 12.47
C PHE A 63 2.01 15.15 12.58
N ALA A 64 2.36 16.13 13.41
CA ALA A 64 1.49 17.29 13.70
C ALA A 64 1.63 18.45 12.69
N PHE A 65 2.78 18.56 12.02
CA PHE A 65 3.08 19.63 11.08
C PHE A 65 3.87 19.10 9.88
N PHE A 66 3.56 19.60 8.68
CA PHE A 66 4.38 19.37 7.48
C PHE A 66 5.72 20.10 7.57
N GLU A 67 6.63 19.79 6.64
CA GLU A 67 7.95 20.45 6.57
C GLU A 67 7.86 21.97 6.34
N ASN A 68 6.78 22.44 5.71
CA ASN A 68 6.50 23.86 5.52
C ASN A 68 5.95 24.56 6.79
N GLY A 69 5.72 23.82 7.88
CA GLY A 69 5.19 24.32 9.15
C GLY A 69 3.66 24.38 9.25
N GLU A 70 2.92 23.95 8.22
CA GLU A 70 1.45 23.90 8.27
C GLU A 70 0.95 22.72 9.11
N PRO A 71 -0.14 22.89 9.88
CA PRO A 71 -0.71 21.81 10.69
C PRO A 71 -1.35 20.75 9.80
N THR A 72 -1.09 19.48 10.11
CA THR A 72 -1.72 18.34 9.43
C THR A 72 -3.17 18.10 9.85
N ALA A 73 -3.61 18.74 10.93
CA ALA A 73 -4.94 18.56 11.50
C ALA A 73 -6.08 19.02 10.58
N SER A 74 -5.80 19.84 9.56
CA SER A 74 -6.76 20.26 8.53
C SER A 74 -6.83 19.30 7.33
N GLN A 75 -6.14 18.16 7.41
CA GLN A 75 -6.05 17.18 6.35
C GLN A 75 -6.63 15.84 6.80
N THR A 76 -7.25 15.14 5.87
CA THR A 76 -7.62 13.74 6.04
C THR A 76 -6.46 12.87 5.58
N PHE A 77 -5.98 11.99 6.46
CA PHE A 77 -4.88 11.06 6.14
C PHE A 77 -5.40 9.65 5.93
N TYR A 78 -4.79 8.94 4.98
CA TYR A 78 -5.03 7.53 4.72
C TYR A 78 -3.71 6.78 4.66
N GLN A 79 -3.69 5.59 5.25
CA GLN A 79 -2.58 4.66 5.14
C GLN A 79 -2.80 3.73 3.95
N PHE A 80 -1.87 3.77 2.98
CA PHE A 80 -1.89 2.92 1.81
C PHE A 80 -1.23 1.57 2.09
N THR A 81 -1.98 0.51 1.81
CA THR A 81 -1.54 -0.88 1.98
C THR A 81 -1.95 -1.69 0.77
N VAL A 82 -1.05 -2.54 0.28
CA VAL A 82 -1.37 -3.53 -0.75
C VAL A 82 -1.46 -4.91 -0.10
N LEU A 83 -2.62 -5.55 -0.27
CA LEU A 83 -2.89 -6.89 0.21
C LEU A 83 -2.66 -7.89 -0.92
N ARG A 84 -1.74 -8.82 -0.74
CA ARG A 84 -1.48 -9.90 -1.70
C ARG A 84 -1.53 -11.25 -1.00
N VAL A 85 -2.07 -12.25 -1.70
CA VAL A 85 -2.19 -13.63 -1.22
C VAL A 85 -1.10 -14.46 -1.90
N TYR A 86 -0.38 -15.24 -1.09
CA TYR A 86 0.69 -16.13 -1.55
C TYR A 86 0.38 -17.56 -1.15
N ASP A 87 0.89 -18.56 -1.89
CA ASP A 87 0.75 -19.98 -1.50
C ASP A 87 1.54 -20.33 -0.23
N GLU A 88 2.70 -19.71 -0.06
CA GLU A 88 3.57 -19.78 1.12
C GLU A 88 4.10 -18.39 1.40
N ARG A 89 4.43 -18.09 2.67
CA ARG A 89 5.01 -16.79 3.03
C ARG A 89 6.32 -16.57 2.27
N PRO A 90 6.43 -15.50 1.45
CA PRO A 90 7.65 -15.22 0.71
C PRO A 90 8.81 -14.82 1.63
N SER A 91 10.02 -14.84 1.09
CA SER A 91 11.19 -14.25 1.76
C SER A 91 11.05 -12.74 1.90
N ASN A 92 11.82 -12.13 2.81
CA ASN A 92 11.81 -10.67 2.97
C ASN A 92 12.23 -9.96 1.68
N ASP A 93 13.20 -10.49 0.93
CA ASP A 93 13.64 -9.90 -0.34
C ASP A 93 12.54 -9.93 -1.40
N ALA A 94 11.75 -11.01 -1.46
CA ALA A 94 10.60 -11.10 -2.37
C ALA A 94 9.49 -10.12 -1.96
N LEU A 95 9.18 -10.03 -0.66
CA LEU A 95 8.20 -9.06 -0.14
C LEU A 95 8.62 -7.62 -0.39
N HIS A 96 9.92 -7.32 -0.27
CA HIS A 96 10.46 -6.00 -0.61
C HIS A 96 10.30 -5.72 -2.11
N GLY A 97 10.69 -6.65 -2.99
CA GLY A 97 10.47 -6.50 -4.43
C GLY A 97 9.01 -6.30 -4.82
N ASP A 98 8.08 -7.03 -4.18
CA ASP A 98 6.64 -6.85 -4.39
C ASP A 98 6.13 -5.50 -3.87
N ALA A 99 6.67 -5.02 -2.74
CA ALA A 99 6.36 -3.68 -2.23
C ALA A 99 6.91 -2.57 -3.14
N THR A 100 8.12 -2.74 -3.67
CA THR A 100 8.70 -1.81 -4.65
C THR A 100 7.87 -1.76 -5.93
N ALA A 101 7.50 -2.92 -6.48
CA ALA A 101 6.65 -2.99 -7.68
C ALA A 101 5.27 -2.35 -7.44
N ALA A 102 4.70 -2.53 -6.24
CA ALA A 102 3.46 -1.87 -5.86
C ALA A 102 3.58 -0.36 -5.77
N SER A 103 4.67 0.15 -5.18
CA SER A 103 4.94 1.59 -5.13
C SER A 103 5.14 2.17 -6.54
N GLU A 104 5.94 1.52 -7.39
CA GLU A 104 6.17 1.94 -8.78
C GLU A 104 4.86 2.00 -9.59
N ALA A 105 3.93 1.09 -9.36
CA ALA A 105 2.63 1.09 -10.03
C ALA A 105 1.64 2.11 -9.43
N LEU A 106 1.76 2.42 -8.13
CA LEU A 106 0.94 3.42 -7.45
C LEU A 106 1.38 4.87 -7.73
N SER A 107 2.69 5.14 -7.83
CA SER A 107 3.23 6.48 -8.09
C SER A 107 2.53 7.22 -9.24
N PRO A 108 2.43 6.69 -10.47
CA PRO A 108 1.79 7.40 -11.58
C PRO A 108 0.28 7.63 -11.37
N LEU A 109 -0.37 6.80 -10.58
CA LEU A 109 -1.79 6.96 -10.23
C LEU A 109 -1.98 8.09 -9.22
N LEU A 110 -1.06 8.17 -8.24
CA LEU A 110 -1.01 9.25 -7.26
C LEU A 110 -0.62 10.58 -7.90
N ASP A 111 0.30 10.59 -8.86
CA ASP A 111 0.64 11.78 -9.67
C ASP A 111 -0.55 12.30 -10.49
N GLY A 112 -1.52 11.44 -10.80
CA GLY A 112 -2.75 11.80 -11.51
C GLY A 112 -3.86 12.37 -10.61
N THR A 113 -3.64 12.45 -9.30
CA THR A 113 -4.63 13.00 -8.36
C THR A 113 -4.71 14.54 -8.45
N PRO A 114 -5.83 15.16 -8.02
CA PRO A 114 -6.00 16.60 -8.11
C PRO A 114 -4.98 17.40 -7.29
N ASP A 115 -4.74 18.64 -7.71
CA ASP A 115 -3.92 19.60 -6.95
C ASP A 115 -4.43 19.72 -5.50
N GLY A 116 -3.53 19.54 -4.54
CA GLY A 116 -3.83 19.55 -3.10
C GLY A 116 -3.87 18.16 -2.46
N VAL A 117 -3.96 17.09 -3.25
CA VAL A 117 -3.67 15.73 -2.75
C VAL A 117 -2.16 15.59 -2.63
N GLY A 118 -1.70 15.29 -1.42
CA GLY A 118 -0.30 14.97 -1.14
C GLY A 118 -0.15 13.49 -0.82
N TRP A 119 1.01 12.92 -1.15
CA TRP A 119 1.29 11.51 -0.89
C TRP A 119 2.77 11.29 -0.60
N GLN A 120 3.06 10.20 0.08
CA GLN A 120 4.42 9.76 0.41
C GLN A 120 4.46 8.24 0.43
N LEU A 121 5.22 7.64 -0.49
CA LEU A 121 5.49 6.20 -0.53
C LEU A 121 6.81 5.88 0.17
N TRP A 122 6.93 4.68 0.75
CA TRP A 122 8.15 4.26 1.46
C TRP A 122 9.36 4.12 0.55
N GLU A 123 9.18 3.74 -0.71
CA GLU A 123 10.30 3.65 -1.66
C GLU A 123 10.86 5.03 -2.04
N ASP A 124 10.06 6.09 -1.89
CA ASP A 124 10.51 7.48 -2.06
C ASP A 124 11.18 8.05 -0.80
N LEU A 125 11.15 7.32 0.32
CA LEU A 125 11.97 7.67 1.48
C LEU A 125 13.43 7.31 1.18
N ARG A 126 14.23 8.36 0.98
CA ARG A 126 15.68 8.23 0.79
C ARG A 126 16.32 7.54 1.99
N GLU A 127 17.27 6.64 1.73
CA GLU A 127 18.14 6.08 2.76
C GLU A 127 18.83 7.23 3.55
N LEU A 128 18.82 7.12 4.87
CA LEU A 128 19.50 8.02 5.80
C LEU A 128 20.96 7.64 6.00
#